data_AF-A0A5C5TUH2-F1
#
_entry.id   AF-A0A5C5TUH2-F1
#
_cell.length_a   1.000
_cell.length_b   1.000
_cell.length_c   1.000
_cell.angle_alpha   90.00
_cell.angle_beta   90.00
_cell.angle_gamma   90.00
#
_symmetry.space_group_name_H-M   'P 1'
#
loop_
_entity.id
_entity.type
_entity.pdbx_description
1 polymer ?
#
loop_
_entity_poly.entity_id
_entity_poly.type
_entity_poly.pdbx_seq_one_letter_code
_entity_poly.pdbx_strand_id
1 'polypeptide(L)'
;MAYIKYSRTTSGGVSVQVVRKVRGRTVVLSHVGTAHDDLTLHALIDKAEEFMGLDAQMSLDIGIDVPVRARPSMVDISNYLESASDKQLELLVERGADSTVLRDPPRAQRAPVAESNFPASPRVISSPARLIWDVLAMVYQQLGFASLHDEAFMSTVIARVVKPTSKAQVPEVLASMGRCAPHENTIYNALKRCHERDYKKIISAKCHEYVRTNHQVTMVLYDVTTLYFETSKEDELRKIGMSKERRVDPQIVVGLITDNLGFPLHVDFFHGKTAETTTLIPMLEAYRNAHDLESLTVVADAAMLSATNLDELDAAGINYIVADRLKKAPHAVTISDDDMAAWSKKTDTYEIVETTKTMGKAGNAVTRRVVVGFSPKRYKYDTFTLQKQKEKAQATVAGKAATRLPRFVSRNKDTLRINESAFDKALALAGWKGYVTNLDKDQVAGSEVISLYHELHHIENAFRMAKTDLQARPIFHRTEDAIQAHLTIVLAALAMSKHIYLTCQITTPKLVATLSQYRHALVETGKHRYEIPPQLTPEIEEKINQLKNFKPGD
;
A
#
# COMPACT_ATOMS: atom_id res chain seq x y z
N MET A 1 3.88 26.60 -2.73
CA MET A 1 5.06 25.96 -2.15
C MET A 1 6.31 26.58 -2.78
N ALA A 2 7.38 26.79 -2.00
CA ALA A 2 8.69 27.12 -2.56
C ALA A 2 9.37 25.83 -3.05
N TYR A 3 10.18 25.91 -4.10
CA TYR A 3 10.94 24.79 -4.66
C TYR A 3 12.24 25.30 -5.28
N ILE A 4 13.22 24.39 -5.45
CA ILE A 4 14.51 24.71 -6.06
C ILE A 4 14.37 24.65 -7.59
N LYS A 5 14.84 25.69 -8.27
CA LYS A 5 14.90 25.78 -9.73
C LYS A 5 16.36 25.83 -10.17
N TYR A 6 16.68 25.01 -11.16
CA TYR A 6 17.97 24.99 -11.85
C TYR A 6 17.84 25.65 -13.23
N SER A 7 18.80 26.47 -13.64
CA SER A 7 18.85 27.03 -14.98
C SER A 7 20.28 27.24 -15.46
N ARG A 8 20.60 26.85 -16.70
CA ARG A 8 21.92 27.11 -17.29
C ARG A 8 22.15 28.61 -17.52
N THR A 9 23.34 29.09 -17.19
CA THR A 9 23.79 30.45 -17.47
C THR A 9 24.46 30.53 -18.85
N THR A 10 24.56 31.73 -19.40
CA THR A 10 25.31 32.00 -20.64
C THR A 10 26.81 31.68 -20.54
N SER A 11 27.34 31.58 -19.32
CA SER A 11 28.72 31.13 -19.04
C SER A 11 28.88 29.60 -18.93
N GLY A 12 27.82 28.83 -19.19
CA GLY A 12 27.86 27.36 -19.15
C GLY A 12 27.72 26.73 -17.75
N GLY A 13 27.53 27.55 -16.70
CA GLY A 13 27.26 27.07 -15.33
C GLY A 13 25.78 26.82 -15.07
N VAL A 14 25.46 26.23 -13.92
CA VAL A 14 24.08 25.99 -13.45
C VAL A 14 23.75 26.93 -12.29
N SER A 15 22.80 27.83 -12.50
CA SER A 15 22.27 28.71 -11.45
C SER A 15 21.23 27.98 -10.60
N VAL A 16 21.38 28.06 -9.27
CA VAL A 16 20.48 27.47 -8.28
C VAL A 16 19.67 28.57 -7.60
N GLN A 17 18.34 28.49 -7.69
CA GLN A 17 17.41 29.48 -7.17
C GLN A 17 16.30 28.83 -6.34
N VAL A 18 15.91 29.45 -5.22
CA VAL A 18 14.69 29.10 -4.50
C VAL A 18 13.55 29.98 -5.04
N VAL A 19 12.49 29.36 -5.56
CA VAL A 19 11.39 30.06 -6.23
C VAL A 19 10.03 29.64 -5.70
N ARG A 20 9.02 30.49 -5.83
CA ARG A 20 7.62 30.18 -5.47
C ARG A 20 6.68 30.61 -6.58
N LYS A 21 5.70 29.76 -6.90
CA LYS A 21 4.64 30.08 -7.87
C LYS A 21 3.49 30.83 -7.19
N VAL A 22 3.16 32.03 -7.67
CA VAL A 22 2.05 32.86 -7.19
C VAL A 22 1.24 33.34 -8.40
N ARG A 23 -0.06 32.99 -8.46
CA ARG A 23 -0.98 33.38 -9.55
C ARG A 23 -0.42 33.12 -10.96
N GLY A 24 0.23 31.97 -11.15
CA GLY A 24 0.80 31.57 -12.44
C GLY A 24 2.18 32.17 -12.77
N ARG A 25 2.69 33.12 -11.98
CA ARG A 25 4.04 33.69 -12.16
C ARG A 25 5.03 33.10 -11.15
N THR A 26 6.27 32.86 -11.60
CA THR A 26 7.37 32.38 -10.75
C THR A 26 8.09 33.57 -10.14
N VAL A 27 8.11 33.65 -8.81
CA VAL A 27 8.81 34.69 -8.05
C VAL A 27 10.07 34.08 -7.42
N VAL A 28 11.22 34.71 -7.63
CA VAL A 28 12.50 34.28 -7.02
C VAL A 28 12.54 34.76 -5.58
N LEU A 29 12.71 33.84 -4.65
CA LEU A 29 12.82 34.12 -3.22
C LEU A 29 14.27 34.34 -2.78
N SER A 30 15.20 33.57 -3.36
CA SER A 30 16.63 33.71 -3.10
C SER A 30 17.45 33.12 -4.26
N HIS A 31 18.53 33.81 -4.65
CA HIS A 31 19.53 33.28 -5.56
C HIS A 31 20.69 32.74 -4.73
N VAL A 32 20.96 31.44 -4.84
CA VAL A 32 21.89 30.74 -3.94
C VAL A 32 23.32 30.76 -4.50
N GLY A 33 23.45 30.65 -5.83
CA GLY A 33 24.73 30.75 -6.54
C GLY A 33 24.69 30.12 -7.93
N THR A 34 25.87 30.04 -8.59
CA THR A 34 26.07 29.36 -9.87
C THR A 34 27.18 28.32 -9.72
N ALA A 35 26.91 27.06 -10.07
CA ALA A 35 27.86 25.97 -10.04
C ALA A 35 28.47 25.71 -11.43
N HIS A 36 29.74 25.30 -11.45
CA HIS A 36 30.48 24.92 -12.67
C HIS A 36 30.94 23.45 -12.67
N ASP A 37 30.73 22.74 -11.56
CA ASP A 37 30.98 21.31 -11.39
C ASP A 37 29.92 20.69 -10.45
N ASP A 38 29.85 19.36 -10.39
CA ASP A 38 28.86 18.63 -9.57
C ASP A 38 29.04 18.88 -8.06
N LEU A 39 30.28 19.07 -7.61
CA LEU A 39 30.59 19.31 -6.20
C LEU A 39 30.00 20.65 -5.72
N THR A 40 30.21 21.71 -6.49
CA THR A 40 29.68 23.03 -6.19
C THR A 40 28.16 23.05 -6.34
N LEU A 41 27.61 22.29 -7.28
CA LEU A 41 26.16 22.15 -7.46
C LEU A 41 25.51 21.55 -6.22
N HIS A 42 26.10 20.48 -5.66
CA HIS A 42 25.59 19.83 -4.46
C HIS A 42 25.66 20.74 -3.22
N ALA A 43 26.76 21.48 -3.06
CA ALA A 43 26.88 22.45 -1.96
C ALA A 43 25.84 23.59 -2.05
N LEU A 44 25.51 24.05 -3.26
CA LEU A 44 24.46 25.05 -3.47
C LEU A 44 23.04 24.48 -3.24
N ILE A 45 22.83 23.18 -3.48
CA ILE A 45 21.56 22.51 -3.17
C ILE A 45 21.38 22.42 -1.66
N ASP A 46 22.40 22.01 -0.90
CA ASP A 46 22.35 21.93 0.57
C ASP A 46 21.97 23.29 1.18
N LYS A 47 22.62 24.37 0.72
CA LYS A 47 22.31 25.74 1.15
C LYS A 47 20.89 26.19 0.77
N ALA A 48 20.35 25.70 -0.34
CA ALA A 48 18.98 25.98 -0.77
C ALA A 48 17.94 25.21 0.07
N GLU A 49 18.25 23.99 0.48
CA GLU A 49 17.42 23.15 1.36
C GLU A 49 17.40 23.69 2.79
N GLU A 50 18.54 24.16 3.30
CA GLU A 50 18.66 24.89 4.56
C GLU A 50 17.79 26.16 4.55
N PHE A 51 17.85 26.95 3.48
CA PHE A 51 17.00 28.14 3.29
C PHE A 51 15.50 27.80 3.27
N MET A 52 15.12 26.59 2.83
CA MET A 52 13.74 26.11 2.80
C MET A 52 13.30 25.49 4.13
N GLY A 53 14.19 25.35 5.12
CA GLY A 53 13.91 24.74 6.42
C GLY A 53 13.66 23.23 6.35
N LEU A 54 14.18 22.56 5.31
CA LEU A 54 14.00 21.11 5.12
C LEU A 54 14.86 20.27 6.08
N ASP A 55 15.94 20.84 6.62
CA ASP A 55 16.80 20.22 7.65
C ASP A 55 16.21 20.25 9.08
N ALA A 56 15.03 20.88 9.28
CA ALA A 56 14.37 20.92 10.59
C ALA A 56 13.60 19.63 10.93
N GLN A 57 13.63 18.61 10.07
CA GLN A 57 13.16 17.27 10.41
C GLN A 57 14.29 16.53 11.13
N MET A 58 14.47 16.88 12.41
CA MET A 58 15.39 16.19 13.32
C MET A 58 15.25 14.67 13.14
N SER A 59 16.37 14.03 12.83
CA SER A 59 16.55 12.58 12.91
C SER A 59 16.05 12.11 14.29
N LEU A 60 14.89 11.46 14.31
CA LEU A 60 14.53 10.59 15.41
C LEU A 60 15.48 9.40 15.34
N ASP A 61 16.28 9.23 16.39
CA ASP A 61 17.29 8.20 16.54
C ASP A 61 16.63 6.82 16.66
N ILE A 62 16.20 6.31 15.52
CA ILE A 62 15.73 4.95 15.30
C ILE A 62 16.57 4.49 14.11
N GLY A 63 17.45 3.51 14.32
CA GLY A 63 18.41 3.00 13.32
C GLY A 63 17.77 2.50 12.03
N ILE A 64 17.36 3.45 11.19
CA ILE A 64 16.76 3.29 9.87
C ILE A 64 17.39 4.37 9.01
N ASP A 65 18.30 3.99 8.11
CA ASP A 65 18.82 4.88 7.10
C ASP A 65 17.66 5.38 6.22
N VAL A 66 17.44 6.69 6.23
CA VAL A 66 16.53 7.34 5.29
C VAL A 66 17.14 7.21 3.89
N PRO A 67 16.40 6.76 2.87
CA PRO A 67 16.95 6.67 1.52
C PRO A 67 17.38 8.07 1.04
N VAL A 68 18.66 8.23 0.78
CA VAL A 68 19.27 9.44 0.24
C VAL A 68 18.56 9.77 -1.08
N ARG A 69 17.92 10.95 -1.18
CA ARG A 69 17.37 11.44 -2.45
C ARG A 69 18.50 11.53 -3.47
N ALA A 70 18.29 10.96 -4.66
CA ALA A 70 19.25 11.09 -5.76
C ALA A 70 19.40 12.57 -6.13
N ARG A 71 20.62 13.12 -5.97
CA ARG A 71 20.94 14.52 -6.30
C ARG A 71 21.17 14.65 -7.81
N PRO A 72 20.67 15.70 -8.46
CA PRO A 72 20.92 15.92 -9.88
C PRO A 72 22.41 16.22 -10.15
N SER A 73 22.91 15.75 -11.30
CA SER A 73 24.21 16.13 -11.85
C SER A 73 24.09 17.27 -12.87
N MET A 74 25.20 17.91 -13.22
CA MET A 74 25.27 18.96 -14.25
C MET A 74 24.75 18.48 -15.63
N VAL A 75 24.78 17.17 -15.89
CA VAL A 75 24.33 16.54 -17.15
C VAL A 75 22.80 16.36 -17.19
N ASP A 76 22.16 16.21 -16.02
CA ASP A 76 20.71 16.01 -15.91
C ASP A 76 19.91 17.31 -16.14
N ILE A 77 20.59 18.46 -16.21
CA ILE A 77 19.96 19.79 -16.30
C ILE A 77 19.94 20.25 -17.75
N SER A 78 18.77 20.07 -18.38
CA SER A 78 18.47 20.38 -19.78
C SER A 78 18.83 21.82 -20.18
N ASN A 79 19.56 21.95 -21.30
CA ASN A 79 20.04 23.22 -21.84
C ASN A 79 18.98 23.87 -22.74
N TYR A 80 18.05 24.63 -22.17
CA TYR A 80 16.99 25.34 -22.93
C TYR A 80 17.51 26.43 -23.89
N LEU A 81 18.82 26.71 -23.89
CA LEU A 81 19.47 27.63 -24.85
C LEU A 81 19.80 26.97 -26.20
N GLU A 82 19.84 25.63 -26.27
CA GLU A 82 20.08 24.88 -27.51
C GLU A 82 18.80 24.60 -28.30
N SER A 83 17.62 24.82 -27.71
CA SER A 83 16.32 24.64 -28.39
C SER A 83 15.84 25.90 -29.14
N ALA A 84 16.74 26.77 -29.58
CA ALA A 84 16.41 28.03 -30.27
C ALA A 84 17.05 28.17 -31.67
N SER A 85 17.37 27.06 -32.33
CA SER A 85 17.68 27.08 -33.77
C SER A 85 17.07 25.90 -34.51
N ASP A 86 15.73 25.84 -34.51
CA ASP A 86 14.99 25.11 -35.53
C ASP A 86 15.05 25.89 -36.85
N LYS A 87 16.01 25.54 -37.72
CA LYS A 87 16.00 25.90 -39.14
C LYS A 87 16.91 25.01 -40.01
N GLN A 88 16.87 23.70 -39.80
CA GLN A 88 17.61 22.74 -40.64
C GLN A 88 16.83 21.43 -40.92
N LEU A 89 15.53 21.51 -41.19
CA LEU A 89 14.75 20.34 -41.62
C LEU A 89 13.76 20.57 -42.78
N GLU A 90 13.88 21.69 -43.50
CA GLU A 90 13.17 21.90 -44.78
C GLU A 90 14.10 22.56 -45.81
N LEU A 91 14.89 21.77 -46.55
CA LEU A 91 15.25 22.06 -47.95
C LEU A 91 16.01 20.89 -48.61
N LEU A 92 15.32 19.78 -48.87
CA LEU A 92 15.81 18.75 -49.79
C LEU A 92 14.66 18.17 -50.62
N VAL A 93 13.93 19.03 -51.34
CA VAL A 93 13.14 18.63 -52.50
C VAL A 93 13.18 19.75 -53.55
N GLU A 94 13.71 19.39 -54.72
CA GLU A 94 13.48 19.95 -56.07
C GLU A 94 14.31 21.14 -56.61
N ARG A 95 15.09 20.79 -57.66
CA ARG A 95 15.33 21.50 -58.96
C ARG A 95 16.01 22.88 -58.85
N GLY A 96 17.25 23.10 -59.29
CA GLY A 96 17.84 22.75 -60.59
C GLY A 96 17.87 24.00 -61.49
N ALA A 97 19.05 24.60 -61.70
CA ALA A 97 19.50 25.30 -62.92
C ALA A 97 20.74 26.20 -62.65
N ASP A 98 21.77 25.97 -63.45
CA ASP A 98 22.91 26.80 -63.88
C ASP A 98 23.11 28.22 -63.31
N SER A 99 24.33 28.52 -62.85
CA SER A 99 25.35 29.19 -63.70
C SER A 99 26.64 29.57 -62.92
N THR A 100 27.75 28.97 -63.35
CA THR A 100 29.11 29.53 -63.54
C THR A 100 29.90 30.27 -62.45
N VAL A 101 30.96 29.56 -62.01
CA VAL A 101 32.40 29.94 -61.90
C VAL A 101 32.87 30.96 -60.85
N LEU A 102 33.67 30.47 -59.86
CA LEU A 102 35.02 31.01 -59.53
C LEU A 102 35.80 30.05 -58.58
N ARG A 103 36.79 29.38 -59.18
CA ARG A 103 38.05 28.72 -58.73
C ARG A 103 38.30 28.30 -57.26
N ASP A 104 38.73 27.04 -57.12
CA ASP A 104 39.31 26.37 -55.94
C ASP A 104 40.76 26.81 -55.58
N PRO A 105 41.16 26.77 -54.29
CA PRO A 105 42.53 26.52 -53.84
C PRO A 105 42.77 25.02 -53.53
N PRO A 106 44.04 24.56 -53.43
CA PRO A 106 44.40 23.19 -53.78
C PRO A 106 44.12 22.14 -52.71
N ARG A 107 43.88 20.94 -53.24
CA ARG A 107 43.55 19.67 -52.61
C ARG A 107 44.69 19.14 -51.73
N ALA A 108 44.47 19.05 -50.41
CA ALA A 108 45.29 18.20 -49.54
C ALA A 108 44.74 16.76 -49.61
N GLN A 109 45.58 15.83 -50.09
CA GLN A 109 45.27 14.41 -50.17
C GLN A 109 45.06 13.83 -48.75
N ARG A 110 43.88 13.26 -48.49
CA ARG A 110 43.69 12.36 -47.34
C ARG A 110 44.20 10.97 -47.73
N ALA A 111 45.17 10.49 -46.97
CA ALA A 111 45.67 9.11 -47.04
C ALA A 111 44.53 8.10 -46.70
N PRO A 112 44.57 6.88 -47.25
CA PRO A 112 43.55 5.87 -46.99
C PRO A 112 43.65 5.40 -45.54
N VAL A 113 42.53 5.42 -44.81
CA VAL A 113 42.43 4.84 -43.47
C VAL A 113 42.38 3.33 -43.66
N ALA A 114 43.43 2.65 -43.22
CA ALA A 114 43.49 1.19 -43.16
C ALA A 114 42.35 0.65 -42.27
N GLU A 115 41.63 -0.35 -42.77
CA GLU A 115 40.70 -1.15 -41.98
C GLU A 115 41.47 -1.81 -40.83
N SER A 116 41.27 -1.29 -39.62
CA SER A 116 41.88 -1.85 -38.42
C SER A 116 41.04 -3.05 -37.96
N ASN A 117 41.57 -4.24 -38.23
CA ASN A 117 40.98 -5.53 -37.89
C ASN A 117 41.19 -5.87 -36.39
N PHE A 118 40.83 -4.96 -35.48
CA PHE A 118 40.83 -5.24 -34.05
C PHE A 118 39.54 -5.98 -33.69
N PRO A 119 39.58 -7.08 -32.89
CA PRO A 119 38.36 -7.65 -32.35
C PRO A 119 37.66 -6.55 -31.53
N ALA A 120 36.43 -6.22 -31.92
CA ALA A 120 35.64 -5.20 -31.23
C ALA A 120 35.66 -5.47 -29.72
N SER A 121 36.11 -4.49 -28.95
CA SER A 121 36.24 -4.62 -27.50
C SER A 121 34.90 -5.05 -26.89
N PRO A 122 34.89 -5.96 -25.90
CA PRO A 122 33.66 -6.41 -25.27
C PRO A 122 32.89 -5.20 -24.72
N ARG A 123 31.64 -5.04 -25.17
CA ARG A 123 30.77 -3.95 -24.70
C ARG A 123 29.54 -4.52 -24.02
N VAL A 124 29.23 -4.02 -22.83
CA VAL A 124 27.96 -4.32 -22.17
C VAL A 124 26.84 -3.58 -22.89
N ILE A 125 25.89 -4.34 -23.47
CA ILE A 125 24.71 -3.81 -24.17
C ILE A 125 23.64 -3.40 -23.16
N SER A 126 23.38 -4.25 -22.16
CA SER A 126 22.37 -4.01 -21.13
C SER A 126 22.64 -4.83 -19.88
N SER A 127 22.08 -4.38 -18.75
CA SER A 127 22.19 -5.06 -17.46
C SER A 127 20.83 -5.22 -16.77
N PRO A 128 19.97 -6.15 -17.23
CA PRO A 128 18.63 -6.35 -16.69
C PRO A 128 18.62 -7.18 -15.40
N ALA A 129 17.66 -6.88 -14.52
CA ALA A 129 17.41 -7.65 -13.29
C ALA A 129 16.40 -8.79 -13.55
N ARG A 130 16.78 -9.78 -14.38
CA ARG A 130 15.87 -10.85 -14.85
C ARG A 130 15.37 -11.76 -13.73
N LEU A 131 16.17 -11.99 -12.70
CA LEU A 131 15.80 -12.81 -11.54
C LEU A 131 14.51 -12.34 -10.86
N ILE A 132 14.23 -11.04 -10.87
CA ILE A 132 12.97 -10.50 -10.35
C ILE A 132 11.78 -11.13 -11.06
N TRP A 133 11.80 -11.14 -12.40
CA TRP A 133 10.73 -11.74 -13.16
C TRP A 133 10.64 -13.24 -12.90
N ASP A 134 11.76 -13.96 -12.94
CA ASP A 134 11.74 -15.42 -12.85
C ASP A 134 11.17 -15.89 -11.50
N VAL A 135 11.54 -15.22 -10.41
CA VAL A 135 10.99 -15.47 -9.07
C VAL A 135 9.49 -15.12 -9.01
N LEU A 136 9.10 -13.94 -9.49
CA LEU A 136 7.70 -13.50 -9.40
C LEU A 136 6.75 -14.27 -10.33
N ALA A 137 7.22 -14.65 -11.53
CA ALA A 137 6.46 -15.49 -12.46
C ALA A 137 6.27 -16.91 -11.91
N MET A 138 7.29 -17.46 -11.23
CA MET A 138 7.17 -18.71 -10.52
C MET A 138 6.13 -18.62 -9.38
N VAL A 139 6.17 -17.58 -8.55
CA VAL A 139 5.16 -17.37 -7.49
C VAL A 139 3.75 -17.25 -8.09
N TYR A 140 3.61 -16.53 -9.22
CA TYR A 140 2.33 -16.42 -9.94
C TYR A 140 1.81 -17.79 -10.42
N GLN A 141 2.71 -18.67 -10.88
CA GLN A 141 2.37 -20.04 -11.27
C GLN A 141 2.01 -20.92 -10.07
N GLN A 142 2.74 -20.81 -8.96
CA GLN A 142 2.49 -21.58 -7.72
C GLN A 142 1.13 -21.25 -7.10
N LEU A 143 0.70 -19.98 -7.20
CA LEU A 143 -0.65 -19.57 -6.82
C LEU A 143 -1.73 -20.01 -7.84
N GLY A 144 -1.34 -20.69 -8.92
CA GLY A 144 -2.25 -21.22 -9.94
C GLY A 144 -2.87 -20.17 -10.85
N PHE A 145 -2.40 -18.91 -10.79
CA PHE A 145 -2.92 -17.82 -11.61
C PHE A 145 -2.57 -17.97 -13.11
N ALA A 146 -1.61 -18.83 -13.45
CA ALA A 146 -1.28 -19.18 -14.84
C ALA A 146 -2.46 -19.80 -15.62
N SER A 147 -3.48 -20.33 -14.92
CA SER A 147 -4.73 -20.82 -15.51
C SER A 147 -5.55 -19.74 -16.25
N LEU A 148 -5.24 -18.45 -16.06
CA LEU A 148 -5.86 -17.36 -16.81
C LEU A 148 -5.42 -17.31 -18.28
N HIS A 149 -4.28 -17.93 -18.62
CA HIS A 149 -3.69 -17.92 -19.97
C HIS A 149 -3.56 -16.50 -20.58
N ASP A 150 -3.22 -15.51 -19.75
CA ASP A 150 -3.10 -14.10 -20.15
C ASP A 150 -1.77 -13.50 -19.68
N GLU A 151 -0.77 -13.55 -20.55
CA GLU A 151 0.58 -13.04 -20.25
C GLU A 151 0.60 -11.53 -20.01
N ALA A 152 -0.27 -10.76 -20.68
CA ALA A 152 -0.35 -9.32 -20.48
C ALA A 152 -0.93 -8.97 -19.09
N PHE A 153 -1.92 -9.75 -18.63
CA PHE A 153 -2.43 -9.64 -17.27
C PHE A 153 -1.35 -10.01 -16.25
N MET A 154 -0.68 -11.16 -16.40
CA MET A 154 0.44 -11.59 -15.53
C MET A 154 1.52 -10.51 -15.46
N SER A 155 1.94 -9.98 -16.62
CA SER A 155 2.94 -8.92 -16.72
C SER A 155 2.54 -7.68 -15.94
N THR A 156 1.24 -7.33 -15.96
CA THR A 156 0.70 -6.19 -15.24
C THR A 156 0.70 -6.41 -13.73
N VAL A 157 0.40 -7.63 -13.28
CA VAL A 157 0.47 -8.02 -11.85
C VAL A 157 1.91 -7.97 -11.37
N ILE A 158 2.85 -8.60 -12.08
CA ILE A 158 4.28 -8.60 -11.73
C ILE A 158 4.83 -7.18 -11.71
N ALA A 159 4.55 -6.37 -12.74
CA ALA A 159 4.99 -4.98 -12.79
C ALA A 159 4.46 -4.18 -11.58
N ARG A 160 3.22 -4.45 -11.14
CA ARG A 160 2.65 -3.81 -9.94
C ARG A 160 3.39 -4.19 -8.67
N VAL A 161 3.77 -5.46 -8.52
CA VAL A 161 4.55 -5.96 -7.37
C VAL A 161 5.94 -5.32 -7.33
N VAL A 162 6.58 -5.15 -8.50
CA VAL A 162 7.93 -4.59 -8.62
C VAL A 162 7.94 -3.08 -8.40
N LYS A 163 7.07 -2.36 -9.11
CA LYS A 163 6.96 -0.91 -9.04
C LYS A 163 5.51 -0.52 -9.27
N PRO A 164 4.77 -0.19 -8.20
CA PRO A 164 3.40 0.26 -8.34
C PRO A 164 3.32 1.53 -9.19
N THR A 165 2.80 1.40 -10.41
CA THR A 165 2.71 2.52 -11.35
C THR A 165 1.45 2.42 -12.22
N SER A 166 1.28 3.41 -13.11
CA SER A 166 0.23 3.44 -14.13
C SER A 166 0.40 2.30 -15.14
N LYS A 167 -0.69 1.91 -15.80
CA LYS A 167 -0.66 0.85 -16.82
C LYS A 167 0.22 1.22 -18.02
N ALA A 168 0.34 2.51 -18.32
CA ALA A 168 1.22 3.04 -19.37
C ALA A 168 2.71 2.86 -19.07
N GLN A 169 3.11 2.77 -17.79
CA GLN A 169 4.51 2.55 -17.39
C GLN A 169 4.89 1.07 -17.24
N VAL A 170 3.94 0.14 -17.35
CA VAL A 170 4.22 -1.31 -17.27
C VAL A 170 5.30 -1.74 -18.28
N PRO A 171 5.30 -1.29 -19.55
CA PRO A 171 6.38 -1.57 -20.50
C PRO A 171 7.79 -1.26 -19.99
N GLU A 172 7.97 -0.10 -19.36
CA GLU A 172 9.26 0.36 -18.85
C GLU A 172 9.73 -0.52 -17.68
N VAL A 173 8.79 -0.88 -16.78
CA VAL A 173 9.09 -1.78 -15.66
C VAL A 173 9.52 -3.16 -16.17
N LEU A 174 8.83 -3.71 -17.18
CA LEU A 174 9.20 -5.00 -17.79
C LEU A 174 10.56 -4.96 -18.49
N ALA A 175 10.85 -3.87 -19.21
CA ALA A 175 12.14 -3.67 -19.87
C ALA A 175 13.30 -3.65 -18.84
N SER A 176 13.10 -3.07 -17.66
CA SER A 176 14.11 -3.07 -16.58
C SER A 176 14.46 -4.49 -16.08
N MET A 177 13.53 -5.43 -16.21
CA MET A 177 13.72 -6.85 -15.90
C MET A 177 14.18 -7.66 -17.12
N GLY A 178 14.47 -7.01 -18.26
CA GLY A 178 14.92 -7.66 -19.48
C GLY A 178 13.83 -8.41 -20.23
N ARG A 179 12.54 -8.09 -19.99
CA ARG A 179 11.40 -8.69 -20.68
C ARG A 179 10.95 -7.80 -21.85
N CYS A 180 10.51 -8.43 -22.93
CA CYS A 180 9.90 -7.72 -24.05
C CYS A 180 8.56 -7.14 -23.58
N ALA A 181 8.42 -5.82 -23.69
CA ALA A 181 7.21 -5.16 -23.23
C ALA A 181 6.08 -5.40 -24.26
N PRO A 182 4.89 -5.84 -23.81
CA PRO A 182 3.72 -5.84 -24.67
C PRO A 182 3.34 -4.41 -25.04
N HIS A 183 2.74 -4.23 -26.22
CA HIS A 183 2.19 -2.95 -26.62
C HIS A 183 1.14 -2.46 -25.60
N GLU A 184 1.04 -1.15 -25.39
CA GLU A 184 0.11 -0.54 -24.42
C GLU A 184 -1.33 -1.01 -24.63
N ASN A 185 -1.81 -1.03 -25.87
CA ASN A 185 -3.13 -1.58 -26.23
C ASN A 185 -3.34 -3.02 -25.74
N THR A 186 -2.31 -3.88 -25.75
CA THR A 186 -2.41 -5.26 -25.27
C THR A 186 -2.65 -5.30 -23.76
N ILE A 187 -2.04 -4.37 -23.01
CA ILE A 187 -2.26 -4.23 -21.56
C ILE A 187 -3.69 -3.76 -21.27
N TYR A 188 -4.19 -2.73 -21.96
CA TYR A 188 -5.57 -2.27 -21.76
C TYR A 188 -6.62 -3.30 -22.23
N ASN A 189 -6.32 -4.05 -23.29
CA ASN A 189 -7.18 -5.16 -23.71
C ASN A 189 -7.18 -6.29 -22.68
N ALA A 190 -6.09 -6.51 -21.93
CA ALA A 190 -6.09 -7.45 -20.81
C ALA A 190 -7.03 -7.02 -19.68
N LEU A 191 -7.19 -5.71 -19.44
CA LEU A 191 -8.19 -5.20 -18.48
C LEU A 191 -9.62 -5.47 -18.94
N LYS A 192 -9.90 -5.37 -20.25
CA LYS A 192 -11.22 -5.75 -20.80
C LYS A 192 -11.48 -7.24 -20.65
N ARG A 193 -10.51 -8.08 -21.03
CA ARG A 193 -10.59 -9.55 -20.85
C ARG A 193 -10.77 -9.94 -19.39
N CYS A 194 -10.15 -9.20 -18.46
CA CYS A 194 -10.30 -9.42 -17.03
C CYS A 194 -11.77 -9.37 -16.58
N HIS A 195 -12.56 -8.47 -17.16
CA HIS A 195 -13.99 -8.40 -16.91
C HIS A 195 -14.75 -9.45 -17.73
N GLU A 196 -14.54 -9.51 -19.05
CA GLU A 196 -15.25 -10.45 -19.97
C GLU A 196 -15.11 -11.92 -19.59
N ARG A 197 -13.99 -12.30 -18.98
CA ARG A 197 -13.67 -13.68 -18.58
C ARG A 197 -13.69 -13.89 -17.07
N ASP A 198 -14.17 -12.90 -16.31
CA ASP A 198 -14.31 -12.94 -14.85
C ASP A 198 -13.04 -13.43 -14.12
N TYR A 199 -11.91 -12.77 -14.38
CA TYR A 199 -10.65 -13.11 -13.71
C TYR A 199 -10.76 -12.91 -12.19
N LYS A 200 -11.66 -12.03 -11.72
CA LYS A 200 -11.94 -11.85 -10.29
C LYS A 200 -12.36 -13.17 -9.65
N LYS A 201 -13.34 -13.86 -10.24
CA LYS A 201 -13.81 -15.16 -9.76
C LYS A 201 -12.71 -16.21 -9.78
N ILE A 202 -11.95 -16.29 -10.88
CA ILE A 202 -10.89 -17.29 -11.03
C ILE A 202 -9.77 -17.07 -9.99
N ILE A 203 -9.30 -15.82 -9.83
CA ILE A 203 -8.26 -15.49 -8.83
C ILE A 203 -8.78 -15.74 -7.42
N SER A 204 -10.02 -15.35 -7.11
CA SER A 204 -10.63 -15.61 -5.79
C SER A 204 -10.72 -17.11 -5.50
N ALA A 205 -11.07 -17.94 -6.49
CA ALA A 205 -11.08 -19.40 -6.36
C ALA A 205 -9.69 -19.97 -6.12
N LYS A 206 -8.67 -19.48 -6.84
CA LYS A 206 -7.29 -19.90 -6.64
C LYS A 206 -6.73 -19.49 -5.29
N CYS A 207 -7.07 -18.30 -4.81
CA CYS A 207 -6.75 -17.88 -3.44
C CYS A 207 -7.45 -18.76 -2.39
N HIS A 208 -8.73 -19.10 -2.59
CA HIS A 208 -9.46 -20.00 -1.69
C HIS A 208 -8.83 -21.39 -1.65
N GLU A 209 -8.52 -21.97 -2.81
CA GLU A 209 -7.84 -23.26 -2.94
C GLU A 209 -6.49 -23.24 -2.20
N TYR A 210 -5.69 -22.18 -2.41
CA TYR A 210 -4.42 -22.00 -1.70
C TYR A 210 -4.60 -22.03 -0.18
N VAL A 211 -5.54 -21.25 0.36
CA VAL A 211 -5.78 -21.21 1.82
C VAL A 211 -6.29 -22.56 2.32
N ARG A 212 -7.21 -23.22 1.61
CA ARG A 212 -7.75 -24.54 2.00
C ARG A 212 -6.68 -25.63 2.07
N THR A 213 -5.68 -25.58 1.21
CA THR A 213 -4.60 -26.58 1.19
C THR A 213 -3.51 -26.29 2.22
N ASN A 214 -3.27 -25.01 2.55
CA ASN A 214 -2.14 -24.60 3.38
C ASN A 214 -2.52 -24.20 4.81
N HIS A 215 -3.80 -23.88 5.06
CA HIS A 215 -4.26 -23.31 6.32
C HIS A 215 -5.57 -23.99 6.78
N GLN A 216 -5.68 -24.22 8.09
CA GLN A 216 -6.87 -24.82 8.70
C GLN A 216 -7.86 -23.76 9.19
N VAL A 217 -8.36 -22.83 8.36
CA VAL A 217 -9.45 -21.97 8.85
C VAL A 217 -10.42 -21.49 7.76
N THR A 218 -11.72 -21.66 8.05
CA THR A 218 -12.86 -21.01 7.39
C THR A 218 -13.18 -19.65 8.07
N MET A 219 -12.13 -18.92 8.47
CA MET A 219 -12.27 -17.63 9.12
C MET A 219 -11.94 -16.54 8.14
N VAL A 220 -12.94 -15.70 7.89
CA VAL A 220 -12.82 -14.54 7.04
C VAL A 220 -12.68 -13.31 7.90
N LEU A 221 -11.65 -12.58 7.57
CA LEU A 221 -11.28 -11.32 8.14
C LEU A 221 -11.77 -10.23 7.17
N TYR A 222 -12.65 -9.32 7.63
CA TYR A 222 -13.23 -8.26 6.80
C TYR A 222 -12.92 -6.86 7.33
N ASP A 223 -12.37 -6.01 6.47
CA ASP A 223 -12.34 -4.57 6.69
C ASP A 223 -12.61 -3.83 5.38
N VAL A 224 -12.93 -2.56 5.53
CA VAL A 224 -13.38 -1.67 4.48
C VAL A 224 -12.44 -0.48 4.45
N THR A 225 -11.96 -0.13 3.27
CA THR A 225 -11.25 1.12 3.06
C THR A 225 -11.94 1.96 2.02
N THR A 226 -11.90 3.28 2.17
CA THR A 226 -12.27 4.15 1.06
C THR A 226 -11.10 4.33 0.11
N LEU A 227 -11.35 4.41 -1.20
CA LEU A 227 -10.40 4.84 -2.22
C LEU A 227 -10.93 6.11 -2.88
N TYR A 228 -10.28 7.26 -2.63
CA TYR A 228 -10.63 8.52 -3.29
C TYR A 228 -10.01 8.63 -4.69
N PHE A 229 -10.64 9.42 -5.54
CA PHE A 229 -10.20 9.75 -6.89
C PHE A 229 -9.86 11.24 -6.97
N GLU A 230 -8.77 11.58 -7.67
CA GLU A 230 -8.38 12.97 -7.93
C GLU A 230 -9.26 13.59 -9.03
N THR A 231 -10.56 13.71 -8.74
CA THR A 231 -11.55 14.32 -9.63
C THR A 231 -12.46 15.24 -8.83
N SER A 232 -12.82 16.38 -9.41
CA SER A 232 -13.70 17.35 -8.77
C SER A 232 -15.19 17.03 -8.93
N LYS A 233 -15.55 16.04 -9.76
CA LYS A 233 -16.94 15.71 -10.08
C LYS A 233 -17.31 14.32 -9.55
N GLU A 234 -18.43 14.26 -8.84
CA GLU A 234 -19.10 12.99 -8.54
C GLU A 234 -19.70 12.38 -9.80
N ASP A 235 -19.90 11.06 -9.78
CA ASP A 235 -20.72 10.35 -10.75
C ASP A 235 -21.57 9.28 -10.04
N GLU A 236 -22.19 8.39 -10.82
CA GLU A 236 -23.03 7.34 -10.27
C GLU A 236 -22.27 6.46 -9.27
N LEU A 237 -21.01 6.13 -9.58
CA LEU A 237 -20.11 5.24 -8.81
C LEU A 237 -19.35 5.97 -7.69
N ARG A 238 -18.68 7.07 -8.05
CA ARG A 238 -17.76 7.86 -7.24
C ARG A 238 -18.52 8.99 -6.58
N LYS A 239 -18.79 8.86 -5.29
CA LYS A 239 -19.54 9.85 -4.50
C LYS A 239 -18.74 10.29 -3.30
N ILE A 240 -18.90 11.54 -2.89
CA ILE A 240 -18.33 12.06 -1.66
C ILE A 240 -19.07 11.37 -0.51
N GLY A 241 -18.30 10.75 0.37
CA GLY A 241 -18.80 10.06 1.55
C GLY A 241 -17.95 10.36 2.76
N MET A 242 -18.21 9.65 3.86
CA MET A 242 -17.39 9.73 5.06
C MET A 242 -16.02 9.09 4.76
N SER A 243 -15.05 9.89 4.34
CA SER A 243 -13.69 9.42 4.10
C SER A 243 -12.98 9.13 5.43
N LYS A 244 -12.37 7.94 5.57
CA LYS A 244 -11.48 7.63 6.72
C LYS A 244 -10.32 8.63 6.81
N GLU A 245 -9.94 9.26 5.69
CA GLU A 245 -8.88 10.28 5.58
C GLU A 245 -9.40 11.73 5.68
N ARG A 246 -10.70 11.92 5.96
CA ARG A 246 -11.37 13.23 6.06
C ARG A 246 -11.24 14.11 4.80
N ARG A 247 -11.20 13.48 3.64
CA ARG A 247 -11.16 14.12 2.32
C ARG A 247 -12.59 14.37 1.80
N VAL A 248 -12.73 15.38 0.94
CA VAL A 248 -13.99 15.73 0.23
C VAL A 248 -13.96 15.32 -1.24
N ASP A 249 -13.00 14.49 -1.62
CA ASP A 249 -12.85 13.96 -2.97
C ASP A 249 -13.81 12.78 -3.20
N PRO A 250 -14.38 12.60 -4.39
CA PRO A 250 -15.21 11.44 -4.73
C PRO A 250 -14.47 10.13 -4.47
N GLN A 251 -15.14 9.17 -3.85
CA GLN A 251 -14.54 7.93 -3.41
C GLN A 251 -15.38 6.71 -3.81
N ILE A 252 -14.75 5.54 -3.75
CA ILE A 252 -15.41 4.24 -3.67
C ILE A 252 -15.08 3.61 -2.31
N VAL A 253 -15.90 2.67 -1.90
CA VAL A 253 -15.72 1.88 -0.69
C VAL A 253 -15.24 0.50 -1.12
N VAL A 254 -14.08 0.04 -0.68
CA VAL A 254 -13.49 -1.25 -1.07
C VAL A 254 -13.50 -2.18 0.14
N GLY A 255 -14.11 -3.34 -0.01
CA GLY A 255 -14.06 -4.43 0.96
C GLY A 255 -13.00 -5.46 0.57
N LEU A 256 -12.26 -5.97 1.56
CA LEU A 256 -11.31 -7.07 1.38
C LEU A 256 -11.64 -8.17 2.39
N ILE A 257 -11.72 -9.39 1.89
CA ILE A 257 -11.82 -10.62 2.67
C ILE A 257 -10.44 -11.27 2.66
N THR A 258 -9.89 -11.57 3.84
CA THR A 258 -8.65 -12.33 4.01
C THR A 258 -8.86 -13.55 4.89
N ASP A 259 -7.90 -14.47 4.89
CA ASP A 259 -7.80 -15.49 5.94
C ASP A 259 -7.24 -14.89 7.25
N ASN A 260 -7.02 -15.75 8.24
CA ASN A 260 -6.48 -15.36 9.53
C ASN A 260 -5.01 -14.91 9.48
N LEU A 261 -4.24 -15.36 8.50
CA LEU A 261 -2.86 -14.93 8.30
C LEU A 261 -2.78 -13.62 7.51
N GLY A 262 -3.88 -13.13 6.94
CA GLY A 262 -3.95 -11.94 6.08
C GLY A 262 -3.69 -12.22 4.60
N PHE A 263 -3.84 -13.46 4.14
CA PHE A 263 -3.85 -13.85 2.73
C PHE A 263 -5.17 -13.43 2.08
N PRO A 264 -5.14 -12.71 0.94
CA PRO A 264 -6.35 -12.14 0.36
C PRO A 264 -7.16 -13.18 -0.41
N LEU A 265 -8.46 -13.24 -0.12
CA LEU A 265 -9.39 -14.22 -0.66
C LEU A 265 -10.37 -13.60 -1.65
N HIS A 266 -10.87 -12.39 -1.36
CA HIS A 266 -11.85 -11.73 -2.21
C HIS A 266 -11.80 -10.21 -2.04
N VAL A 267 -11.97 -9.47 -3.13
CA VAL A 267 -12.08 -8.01 -3.13
C VAL A 267 -13.30 -7.59 -3.94
N ASP A 268 -14.06 -6.64 -3.43
CA ASP A 268 -15.07 -5.95 -4.20
C ASP A 268 -15.18 -4.48 -3.77
N PHE A 269 -15.93 -3.70 -4.53
CA PHE A 269 -16.15 -2.29 -4.25
C PHE A 269 -17.62 -1.91 -4.32
N PHE A 270 -17.93 -0.84 -3.60
CA PHE A 270 -19.23 -0.23 -3.49
C PHE A 270 -19.12 1.25 -3.78
N HIS A 271 -20.27 1.84 -4.08
CA HIS A 271 -20.47 3.27 -4.21
C HIS A 271 -19.93 4.05 -3.01
N GLY A 272 -19.34 5.22 -3.25
CA GLY A 272 -18.66 6.02 -2.21
C GLY A 272 -19.49 6.45 -0.99
N LYS A 273 -20.83 6.46 -1.15
CA LYS A 273 -21.81 6.83 -0.13
C LYS A 273 -22.34 5.63 0.67
N THR A 274 -22.01 4.41 0.26
CA THR A 274 -22.47 3.20 0.94
C THR A 274 -21.92 3.16 2.36
N ALA A 275 -22.78 2.86 3.34
CA ALA A 275 -22.37 2.74 4.72
C ALA A 275 -21.51 1.48 4.89
N GLU A 276 -20.43 1.56 5.67
CA GLU A 276 -19.56 0.38 5.96
C GLU A 276 -20.37 -0.77 6.57
N THR A 277 -21.43 -0.46 7.32
CA THR A 277 -22.33 -1.47 7.89
C THR A 277 -23.08 -2.28 6.84
N THR A 278 -23.33 -1.73 5.65
CA THR A 278 -24.13 -2.40 4.60
C THR A 278 -23.27 -3.17 3.59
N THR A 279 -21.94 -3.07 3.68
CA THR A 279 -21.04 -3.73 2.72
C THR A 279 -20.62 -5.13 3.15
N LEU A 280 -20.74 -5.46 4.44
CA LEU A 280 -20.29 -6.73 5.02
C LEU A 280 -21.07 -7.92 4.47
N ILE A 281 -22.40 -7.92 4.62
CA ILE A 281 -23.25 -9.06 4.28
C ILE A 281 -23.16 -9.40 2.78
N PRO A 282 -23.29 -8.45 1.84
CA PRO A 282 -23.16 -8.76 0.42
C PRO A 282 -21.81 -9.37 0.05
N MET A 283 -20.71 -8.91 0.68
CA MET A 283 -19.37 -9.46 0.46
C MET A 283 -19.26 -10.90 0.96
N LEU A 284 -19.77 -11.18 2.17
CA LEU A 284 -19.72 -12.52 2.76
C LEU A 284 -20.60 -13.51 1.99
N GLU A 285 -21.80 -13.09 1.57
CA GLU A 285 -22.69 -13.93 0.76
C GLU A 285 -22.11 -14.20 -0.62
N ALA A 286 -21.55 -13.18 -1.29
CA ALA A 286 -20.87 -13.34 -2.56
C ALA A 286 -19.69 -14.34 -2.44
N TYR A 287 -18.90 -14.23 -1.38
CA TYR A 287 -17.79 -15.14 -1.12
C TYR A 287 -18.28 -16.56 -0.81
N ARG A 288 -19.26 -16.71 0.09
CA ARG A 288 -19.85 -18.00 0.46
C ARG A 288 -20.42 -18.73 -0.76
N ASN A 289 -21.21 -18.02 -1.57
CA ASN A 289 -21.86 -18.59 -2.75
C ASN A 289 -20.85 -18.92 -3.86
N ALA A 290 -19.76 -18.15 -3.98
CA ALA A 290 -18.71 -18.42 -4.96
C ALA A 290 -17.91 -19.69 -4.68
N HIS A 291 -17.81 -20.11 -3.41
CA HIS A 291 -17.00 -21.25 -2.96
C HIS A 291 -17.82 -22.37 -2.29
N ASP A 292 -19.15 -22.30 -2.37
CA ASP A 292 -20.09 -23.29 -1.82
C ASP A 292 -19.79 -23.68 -0.36
N LEU A 293 -19.61 -22.68 0.50
CA LEU A 293 -19.24 -22.92 1.90
C LEU A 293 -20.46 -23.21 2.77
N GLU A 294 -20.49 -24.38 3.41
CA GLU A 294 -21.53 -24.80 4.36
C GLU A 294 -21.57 -23.91 5.62
N SER A 295 -20.40 -23.47 6.08
CA SER A 295 -20.26 -22.58 7.24
C SER A 295 -19.19 -21.53 6.96
N LEU A 296 -19.37 -20.34 7.52
CA LEU A 296 -18.44 -19.22 7.41
C LEU A 296 -18.38 -18.49 8.73
N THR A 297 -17.18 -18.27 9.26
CA THR A 297 -16.97 -17.44 10.46
C THR A 297 -16.31 -16.13 10.06
N VAL A 298 -16.91 -15.00 10.42
CA VAL A 298 -16.35 -13.67 10.16
C VAL A 298 -15.83 -13.00 11.43
N VAL A 299 -14.64 -12.42 11.38
CA VAL A 299 -14.16 -11.50 12.42
C VAL A 299 -14.16 -10.10 11.87
N ALA A 300 -14.83 -9.19 12.57
CA ALA A 300 -14.98 -7.80 12.15
C ALA A 300 -14.94 -6.83 13.33
N ASP A 301 -14.57 -5.58 13.05
CA ASP A 301 -14.57 -4.52 14.05
C ASP A 301 -16.00 -4.17 14.50
N ALA A 302 -16.15 -3.86 15.79
CA ALA A 302 -17.37 -3.35 16.43
C ALA A 302 -17.96 -2.13 15.71
N ALA A 303 -17.11 -1.31 15.07
CA ALA A 303 -17.57 -0.13 14.35
C ALA A 303 -18.46 -0.48 13.14
N MET A 304 -18.30 -1.67 12.58
CA MET A 304 -18.99 -2.10 11.36
C MET A 304 -20.30 -2.85 11.61
N LEU A 305 -20.65 -3.11 12.87
CA LEU A 305 -21.74 -4.01 13.21
C LEU A 305 -22.79 -3.36 14.12
N SER A 306 -24.00 -3.24 13.56
CA SER A 306 -25.21 -2.86 14.28
C SER A 306 -25.92 -4.12 14.82
N ALA A 307 -26.85 -3.95 15.75
CA ALA A 307 -27.70 -5.08 16.18
C ALA A 307 -28.44 -5.71 14.99
N THR A 308 -28.90 -4.88 14.04
CA THR A 308 -29.53 -5.34 12.80
C THR A 308 -28.58 -6.21 11.97
N ASN A 309 -27.32 -5.81 11.81
CA ASN A 309 -26.34 -6.61 11.06
C ASN A 309 -26.08 -7.96 11.73
N LEU A 310 -26.06 -8.01 13.07
CA LEU A 310 -25.91 -9.27 13.80
C LEU A 310 -27.15 -10.15 13.59
N ASP A 311 -28.35 -9.58 13.60
CA ASP A 311 -29.59 -10.32 13.32
C ASP A 311 -29.58 -10.88 11.88
N GLU A 312 -29.07 -10.12 10.92
CA GLU A 312 -28.92 -10.55 9.52
C GLU A 312 -27.84 -11.63 9.35
N LEU A 313 -26.72 -11.54 10.08
CA LEU A 313 -25.69 -12.60 10.08
C LEU A 313 -26.22 -13.90 10.68
N ASP A 314 -26.98 -13.80 11.79
CA ASP A 314 -27.65 -14.95 12.41
C ASP A 314 -28.67 -15.56 11.42
N ALA A 315 -29.48 -14.73 10.74
CA ALA A 315 -30.44 -15.19 9.73
C ALA A 315 -29.77 -15.82 8.50
N ALA A 316 -28.59 -15.33 8.11
CA ALA A 316 -27.79 -15.89 7.04
C ALA A 316 -27.05 -17.19 7.45
N GLY A 317 -27.05 -17.57 8.74
CA GLY A 317 -26.28 -18.71 9.24
C GLY A 317 -24.76 -18.49 9.21
N ILE A 318 -24.32 -17.23 9.29
CA ILE A 318 -22.89 -16.86 9.30
C ILE A 318 -22.45 -16.67 10.76
N ASN A 319 -21.39 -17.38 11.15
CA ASN A 319 -20.79 -17.24 12.47
C ASN A 319 -20.00 -15.93 12.54
N TYR A 320 -19.91 -15.29 13.71
CA TYR A 320 -19.15 -14.05 13.86
C TYR A 320 -18.41 -13.92 15.19
N ILE A 321 -17.32 -13.15 15.19
CA ILE A 321 -16.61 -12.66 16.38
C ILE A 321 -16.38 -11.16 16.22
N VAL A 322 -16.93 -10.37 17.14
CA VAL A 322 -17.02 -8.91 16.97
C VAL A 322 -16.74 -8.23 18.29
N ALA A 323 -16.06 -7.09 18.30
CA ALA A 323 -15.79 -6.41 19.57
C ALA A 323 -17.10 -5.84 20.17
N ASP A 324 -17.27 -5.97 21.48
CA ASP A 324 -18.37 -5.36 22.22
C ASP A 324 -17.96 -4.01 22.82
N ARG A 325 -18.91 -3.07 22.80
CA ARG A 325 -18.82 -1.84 23.59
C ARG A 325 -19.41 -2.11 24.98
N LEU A 326 -18.56 -2.58 25.89
CA LEU A 326 -18.92 -2.84 27.27
C LEU A 326 -19.45 -1.56 27.95
N LYS A 327 -20.61 -1.68 28.61
CA LYS A 327 -21.21 -0.60 29.41
C LYS A 327 -20.88 -0.73 30.90
N LYS A 328 -20.60 -1.95 31.35
CA LYS A 328 -20.31 -2.31 32.74
C LYS A 328 -19.23 -3.39 32.73
N ALA A 329 -18.29 -3.30 33.65
CA ALA A 329 -17.32 -4.36 33.88
C ALA A 329 -18.00 -5.60 34.49
N PRO A 330 -17.53 -6.82 34.18
CA PRO A 330 -18.06 -8.03 34.81
C PRO A 330 -17.94 -7.98 36.34
N HIS A 331 -16.75 -7.66 36.84
CA HIS A 331 -16.43 -7.44 38.24
C HIS A 331 -15.21 -6.53 38.38
N ALA A 332 -14.91 -6.13 39.62
CA ALA A 332 -13.68 -5.43 39.94
C ALA A 332 -12.52 -6.42 40.02
N VAL A 333 -11.45 -6.15 39.27
CA VAL A 333 -10.24 -6.98 39.24
C VAL A 333 -9.29 -6.48 40.32
N THR A 334 -8.91 -7.35 41.25
CA THR A 334 -7.93 -7.05 42.30
C THR A 334 -6.64 -7.79 41.97
N ILE A 335 -5.64 -7.07 41.45
CA ILE A 335 -4.30 -7.60 41.17
C ILE A 335 -3.29 -6.65 41.81
N SER A 336 -2.26 -7.19 42.47
CA SER A 336 -1.18 -6.38 43.04
C SER A 336 -0.36 -5.69 41.94
N ASP A 337 0.29 -4.56 42.25
CA ASP A 337 1.12 -3.85 41.26
C ASP A 337 2.28 -4.72 40.74
N ASP A 338 2.85 -5.57 41.61
CA ASP A 338 3.92 -6.51 41.26
C ASP A 338 3.42 -7.60 40.32
N ASP A 339 2.25 -8.19 40.60
CA ASP A 339 1.63 -9.19 39.72
C ASP A 339 1.22 -8.57 38.38
N MET A 340 0.68 -7.34 38.39
CA MET A 340 0.38 -6.58 37.19
C MET A 340 1.64 -6.33 36.35
N ALA A 341 2.77 -6.04 36.98
CA ALA A 341 4.05 -5.84 36.29
C ALA A 341 4.60 -7.15 35.70
N ALA A 342 4.51 -8.26 36.43
CA ALA A 342 4.94 -9.57 35.97
C ALA A 342 4.10 -10.07 34.78
N TRP A 343 2.77 -9.97 34.86
CA TRP A 343 1.86 -10.47 33.83
C TRP A 343 1.88 -9.65 32.54
N SER A 344 2.01 -8.32 32.66
CA SER A 344 2.12 -7.42 31.49
C SER A 344 3.28 -7.79 30.54
N LYS A 345 4.27 -8.56 31.02
CA LYS A 345 5.41 -9.05 30.23
C LYS A 345 5.21 -10.47 29.68
N LYS A 346 4.28 -11.26 30.22
CA LYS A 346 4.08 -12.68 29.88
C LYS A 346 2.98 -12.88 28.83
N THR A 347 1.79 -12.30 29.04
CA THR A 347 0.63 -12.50 28.16
C THR A 347 -0.24 -11.25 28.08
N ASP A 348 -1.04 -11.15 27.01
CA ASP A 348 -1.93 -10.01 26.82
C ASP A 348 -3.29 -10.20 27.52
N THR A 349 -3.70 -11.43 27.86
CA THR A 349 -4.95 -11.73 28.58
C THR A 349 -4.64 -12.40 29.92
N TYR A 350 -5.25 -11.90 30.99
CA TYR A 350 -5.09 -12.40 32.37
C TYR A 350 -6.31 -13.20 32.83
N GLU A 351 -7.51 -12.67 32.60
CA GLU A 351 -8.77 -13.29 33.00
C GLU A 351 -9.76 -13.28 31.83
N ILE A 352 -10.58 -14.33 31.74
CA ILE A 352 -11.66 -14.46 30.76
C ILE A 352 -12.96 -14.75 31.50
N VAL A 353 -13.97 -13.94 31.25
CA VAL A 353 -15.33 -14.08 31.79
C VAL A 353 -16.29 -14.25 30.64
N GLU A 354 -17.12 -15.29 30.68
CA GLU A 354 -18.18 -15.49 29.70
C GLU A 354 -19.54 -15.08 30.28
N THR A 355 -20.30 -14.32 29.51
CA THR A 355 -21.63 -13.83 29.87
C THR A 355 -22.53 -13.81 28.64
N THR A 356 -23.77 -13.32 28.80
CA THR A 356 -24.70 -13.13 27.69
C THR A 356 -25.26 -11.72 27.70
N LYS A 357 -25.62 -11.22 26.52
CA LYS A 357 -26.16 -9.87 26.35
C LYS A 357 -27.31 -9.91 25.35
N THR A 358 -28.45 -9.36 25.76
CA THR A 358 -29.61 -9.18 24.88
C THR A 358 -29.43 -7.90 24.05
N MET A 359 -29.52 -8.02 22.73
CA MET A 359 -29.31 -6.94 21.76
C MET A 359 -30.46 -6.90 20.76
N GLY A 360 -30.85 -5.70 20.32
CA GLY A 360 -31.96 -5.49 19.38
C GLY A 360 -33.03 -4.54 19.90
N LYS A 361 -34.07 -4.29 19.09
CA LYS A 361 -35.24 -3.50 19.48
C LYS A 361 -36.19 -4.36 20.33
N ALA A 362 -36.93 -3.73 21.25
CA ALA A 362 -37.94 -4.41 22.06
C ALA A 362 -38.95 -5.13 21.15
N GLY A 363 -39.04 -6.46 21.27
CA GLY A 363 -39.85 -7.34 20.40
C GLY A 363 -39.03 -8.38 19.63
N ASN A 364 -37.84 -8.01 19.12
CA ASN A 364 -36.95 -8.88 18.34
C ASN A 364 -35.56 -8.98 19.00
N ALA A 365 -35.49 -8.91 20.33
CA ALA A 365 -34.21 -8.85 21.02
C ALA A 365 -33.61 -10.25 21.14
N VAL A 366 -32.40 -10.42 20.62
CA VAL A 366 -31.67 -11.71 20.61
C VAL A 366 -30.61 -11.70 21.69
N THR A 367 -30.57 -12.77 22.49
CA THR A 367 -29.54 -12.98 23.51
C THR A 367 -28.33 -13.65 22.89
N ARG A 368 -27.16 -13.01 22.99
CA ARG A 368 -25.91 -13.44 22.36
C ARG A 368 -24.84 -13.72 23.40
N ARG A 369 -23.92 -14.63 23.08
CA ARG A 369 -22.74 -14.95 23.91
C ARG A 369 -21.78 -13.76 23.87
N VAL A 370 -21.26 -13.40 25.03
CA VAL A 370 -20.25 -12.34 25.18
C VAL A 370 -19.07 -12.89 25.97
N VAL A 371 -17.90 -12.91 25.34
CA VAL A 371 -16.63 -13.27 25.94
C VAL A 371 -15.91 -11.99 26.35
N VAL A 372 -15.48 -11.87 27.60
CA VAL A 372 -14.86 -10.67 28.14
C VAL A 372 -13.47 -10.99 28.68
N GLY A 373 -12.44 -10.41 28.08
CA GLY A 373 -11.05 -10.56 28.51
C GLY A 373 -10.56 -9.35 29.28
N PHE A 374 -9.81 -9.57 30.37
CA PHE A 374 -9.04 -8.55 31.06
C PHE A 374 -7.56 -8.61 30.64
N SER A 375 -7.01 -7.46 30.24
CA SER A 375 -5.60 -7.31 29.86
C SER A 375 -4.88 -6.36 30.83
N PRO A 376 -3.86 -6.82 31.58
CA PRO A 376 -3.04 -5.98 32.44
C PRO A 376 -2.29 -4.89 31.67
N LYS A 377 -1.78 -5.25 30.49
CA LYS A 377 -1.09 -4.33 29.59
C LYS A 377 -2.03 -3.21 29.13
N ARG A 378 -3.26 -3.58 28.74
CA ARG A 378 -4.28 -2.61 28.35
C ARG A 378 -4.75 -1.76 29.53
N TYR A 379 -4.93 -2.33 30.71
CA TYR A 379 -5.30 -1.59 31.91
C TYR A 379 -4.33 -0.43 32.18
N LYS A 380 -3.01 -0.67 32.10
CA LYS A 380 -1.99 0.38 32.25
C LYS A 380 -2.11 1.48 31.18
N TYR A 381 -2.35 1.09 29.93
CA TYR A 381 -2.50 2.05 28.83
C TYR A 381 -3.79 2.88 28.93
N ASP A 382 -4.92 2.22 29.23
CA ASP A 382 -6.24 2.83 29.36
C ASP A 382 -6.27 3.79 30.57
N THR A 383 -5.76 3.37 31.72
CA THR A 383 -5.68 4.21 32.93
C THR A 383 -4.83 5.46 32.68
N PHE A 384 -3.65 5.32 32.07
CA PHE A 384 -2.80 6.44 31.69
C PHE A 384 -3.51 7.41 30.72
N THR A 385 -4.20 6.87 29.70
CA THR A 385 -4.93 7.66 28.72
C THR A 385 -6.12 8.39 29.36
N LEU A 386 -6.87 7.71 30.24
CA LEU A 386 -8.00 8.28 30.98
C LEU A 386 -7.53 9.40 31.93
N GLN A 387 -6.40 9.20 32.61
CA GLN A 387 -5.82 10.21 33.50
C GLN A 387 -5.44 11.48 32.74
N LYS A 388 -4.77 11.34 31.59
CA LYS A 388 -4.50 12.48 30.69
C LYS A 388 -5.78 13.16 30.18
N GLN A 389 -6.86 12.41 29.96
CA GLN A 389 -8.15 12.99 29.59
C GLN A 389 -8.78 13.77 30.76
N LYS A 390 -8.64 13.28 32.00
CA LYS A 390 -9.09 13.96 33.21
C LYS A 390 -8.32 15.25 33.46
N GLU A 391 -6.99 15.24 33.29
CA GLU A 391 -6.14 16.45 33.37
C GLU A 391 -6.57 17.51 32.35
N LYS A 392 -6.84 17.11 31.10
CA LYS A 392 -7.38 18.03 30.07
C LYS A 392 -8.75 18.58 30.43
N ALA A 393 -9.62 17.75 31.01
CA ALA A 393 -10.93 18.18 31.49
C ALA A 393 -10.78 19.19 32.65
N GLN A 394 -9.89 18.93 33.61
CA GLN A 394 -9.54 19.83 34.71
C GLN A 394 -9.02 21.18 34.21
N ALA A 395 -8.07 21.17 33.27
CA ALA A 395 -7.53 22.39 32.67
C ALA A 395 -8.60 23.21 31.94
N THR A 396 -9.56 22.56 31.28
CA THR A 396 -10.66 23.23 30.57
C THR A 396 -11.65 23.88 31.54
N VAL A 397 -11.95 23.22 32.66
CA VAL A 397 -12.77 23.78 33.73
C VAL A 397 -12.04 24.93 34.45
N ALA A 398 -10.72 24.83 34.62
CA ALA A 398 -9.89 25.83 35.32
C ALA A 398 -9.59 27.10 34.51
N GLY A 399 -9.71 27.06 33.18
CA GLY A 399 -9.54 28.25 32.35
C GLY A 399 -8.97 27.96 30.97
N LYS A 400 -9.86 27.73 30.00
CA LYS A 400 -9.74 28.06 28.56
C LYS A 400 -11.00 27.54 27.87
N ALA A 401 -11.75 28.42 27.22
CA ALA A 401 -12.89 28.02 26.40
C ALA A 401 -12.39 27.24 25.18
N ALA A 402 -12.39 25.92 25.28
CA ALA A 402 -12.14 25.05 24.14
C ALA A 402 -13.36 25.10 23.21
N THR A 403 -13.15 25.26 21.89
CA THR A 403 -14.19 25.25 20.86
C THR A 403 -15.04 23.97 20.88
N ARG A 404 -14.51 22.89 21.46
CA ARG A 404 -15.19 21.62 21.71
C ARG A 404 -14.94 21.17 23.15
N LEU A 405 -16.00 20.84 23.87
CA LEU A 405 -15.90 20.31 25.24
C LEU A 405 -15.18 18.96 25.24
N PRO A 406 -14.10 18.80 26.04
CA PRO A 406 -13.41 17.53 26.16
C PRO A 406 -14.24 16.49 26.93
N ARG A 407 -13.87 15.21 26.78
CA ARG A 407 -14.50 14.09 27.49
C ARG A 407 -14.40 14.30 29.00
N PHE A 408 -15.43 13.90 29.73
CA PHE A 408 -15.57 14.10 31.19
C PHE A 408 -15.81 15.54 31.65
N VAL A 409 -16.14 16.46 30.74
CA VAL A 409 -16.71 17.77 31.11
C VAL A 409 -18.22 17.73 30.93
N SER A 410 -18.95 18.16 31.95
CA SER A 410 -20.38 18.42 31.91
C SER A 410 -20.63 19.92 31.97
N ARG A 411 -21.60 20.39 31.20
CA ARG A 411 -22.06 21.78 31.23
C ARG A 411 -23.39 21.82 31.97
N ASN A 412 -23.46 22.62 33.03
CA ASN A 412 -24.71 22.94 33.71
C ASN A 412 -24.93 24.45 33.62
N LYS A 413 -25.89 24.84 32.77
CA LYS A 413 -26.11 26.24 32.34
C LYS A 413 -24.82 26.86 31.79
N ASP A 414 -24.20 27.75 32.57
CA ASP A 414 -22.96 28.47 32.22
C ASP A 414 -21.73 28.04 33.03
N THR A 415 -21.86 27.01 33.88
CA THR A 415 -20.74 26.45 34.63
C THR A 415 -20.28 25.13 34.04
N LEU A 416 -18.99 25.01 33.80
CA LEU A 416 -18.35 23.75 33.44
C LEU A 416 -17.94 23.01 34.72
N ARG A 417 -18.26 21.71 34.79
CA ARG A 417 -17.87 20.84 35.90
C ARG A 417 -17.33 19.53 35.37
N ILE A 418 -16.41 18.94 36.12
CA ILE A 418 -15.89 17.60 35.84
C ILE A 418 -16.98 16.58 36.15
N ASN A 419 -17.21 15.64 35.23
CA ASN A 419 -18.11 14.51 35.44
C ASN A 419 -17.32 13.33 36.01
N GLU A 420 -17.16 13.32 37.34
CA GLU A 420 -16.44 12.25 38.05
C GLU A 420 -17.09 10.89 37.85
N SER A 421 -18.43 10.81 37.91
CA SER A 421 -19.15 9.55 37.69
C SER A 421 -18.88 8.92 36.33
N ALA A 422 -18.68 9.73 35.28
CA ALA A 422 -18.33 9.24 33.95
C ALA A 422 -16.87 8.80 33.87
N PHE A 423 -15.98 9.45 34.61
CA PHE A 423 -14.58 9.03 34.74
C PHE A 423 -14.49 7.69 35.49
N ASP A 424 -15.16 7.54 36.64
CA ASP A 424 -15.13 6.33 37.45
C ASP A 424 -15.71 5.14 36.68
N LYS A 425 -16.79 5.35 35.93
CA LYS A 425 -17.34 4.32 35.02
C LYS A 425 -16.35 3.92 33.92
N ALA A 426 -15.61 4.89 33.37
CA ALA A 426 -14.60 4.60 32.35
C ALA A 426 -13.38 3.88 32.94
N LEU A 427 -12.98 4.25 34.16
CA LEU A 427 -11.89 3.62 34.90
C LEU A 427 -12.23 2.19 35.29
N ALA A 428 -13.46 1.93 35.74
CA ALA A 428 -13.95 0.58 36.04
C ALA A 428 -13.93 -0.36 34.81
N LEU A 429 -14.05 0.20 33.61
CA LEU A 429 -13.95 -0.52 32.34
C LEU A 429 -12.52 -0.65 31.80
N ALA A 430 -11.54 0.02 32.41
CA ALA A 430 -10.16 -0.01 31.93
C ALA A 430 -9.64 -1.47 31.93
N GLY A 431 -8.90 -1.84 30.89
CA GLY A 431 -8.34 -3.19 30.75
C GLY A 431 -9.33 -4.27 30.31
N TRP A 432 -10.64 -4.04 30.43
CA TRP A 432 -11.67 -4.97 29.96
C TRP A 432 -11.95 -4.80 28.46
N LYS A 433 -12.05 -5.92 27.73
CA LYS A 433 -12.50 -5.97 26.33
C LYS A 433 -13.55 -7.05 26.17
N GLY A 434 -14.72 -6.69 25.64
CA GLY A 434 -15.77 -7.65 25.33
C GLY A 434 -15.75 -8.04 23.86
N TYR A 435 -16.24 -9.23 23.58
CA TYR A 435 -16.40 -9.81 22.25
C TYR A 435 -17.77 -10.49 22.18
N VAL A 436 -18.59 -10.15 21.20
CA VAL A 436 -19.88 -10.82 20.95
C VAL A 436 -19.68 -11.89 19.88
N THR A 437 -20.28 -13.05 20.08
CA THR A 437 -20.23 -14.16 19.12
C THR A 437 -21.51 -15.00 19.19
N ASN A 438 -21.84 -15.68 18.10
CA ASN A 438 -22.83 -16.74 18.03
C ASN A 438 -22.20 -18.15 18.00
N LEU A 439 -20.88 -18.26 18.14
CA LEU A 439 -20.18 -19.54 18.26
C LEU A 439 -20.55 -20.24 19.57
N ASP A 440 -20.82 -21.53 19.44
CA ASP A 440 -21.18 -22.39 20.58
C ASP A 440 -20.03 -22.45 21.60
N LYS A 441 -20.38 -22.44 22.89
CA LYS A 441 -19.43 -22.46 24.00
C LYS A 441 -18.69 -23.78 24.12
N ASP A 442 -19.35 -24.88 23.77
CA ASP A 442 -18.78 -26.23 23.86
C ASP A 442 -17.89 -26.53 22.64
N GLN A 443 -18.06 -25.79 21.54
CA GLN A 443 -17.24 -25.91 20.34
C GLN A 443 -16.01 -24.98 20.36
N VAL A 444 -16.17 -23.73 20.79
CA VAL A 444 -15.11 -22.72 20.77
C VAL A 444 -15.00 -22.06 22.14
N ALA A 445 -13.87 -22.27 22.81
CA ALA A 445 -13.61 -21.71 24.13
C ALA A 445 -13.42 -20.19 24.08
N GLY A 446 -13.75 -19.47 25.16
CA GLY A 446 -13.57 -18.01 25.20
C GLY A 446 -12.13 -17.54 24.92
N SER A 447 -11.11 -18.30 25.32
CA SER A 447 -9.71 -18.01 24.99
C SER A 447 -9.40 -18.07 23.49
N GLU A 448 -10.08 -18.96 22.78
CA GLU A 448 -9.94 -19.10 21.33
C GLU A 448 -10.65 -17.94 20.62
N VAL A 449 -11.85 -17.55 21.06
CA VAL A 449 -12.56 -16.36 20.55
C VAL A 449 -11.68 -15.10 20.63
N ILE A 450 -11.00 -14.91 21.77
CA ILE A 450 -10.08 -13.76 21.96
C ILE A 450 -8.88 -13.86 21.03
N SER A 451 -8.28 -15.05 20.91
CA SER A 451 -7.12 -15.29 20.03
C SER A 451 -7.47 -15.02 18.56
N LEU A 452 -8.60 -15.54 18.08
CA LEU A 452 -9.10 -15.32 16.72
C LEU A 452 -9.40 -13.83 16.46
N TYR A 453 -9.95 -13.11 17.45
CA TYR A 453 -10.13 -11.66 17.29
C TYR A 453 -8.79 -10.93 17.22
N HIS A 454 -7.77 -11.36 17.97
CA HIS A 454 -6.45 -10.74 17.91
C HIS A 454 -5.80 -10.88 16.53
N GLU A 455 -6.13 -11.89 15.74
CA GLU A 455 -5.65 -12.07 14.36
C GLU A 455 -6.18 -10.98 13.39
N LEU A 456 -7.17 -10.16 13.79
CA LEU A 456 -7.67 -9.02 13.00
C LEU A 456 -6.55 -8.05 12.56
N HIS A 457 -5.45 -7.96 13.32
CA HIS A 457 -4.29 -7.11 12.96
C HIS A 457 -3.61 -7.56 11.65
N HIS A 458 -3.76 -8.82 11.23
CA HIS A 458 -3.24 -9.30 9.95
C HIS A 458 -3.94 -8.63 8.77
N ILE A 459 -5.22 -8.26 8.89
CA ILE A 459 -5.92 -7.47 7.88
C ILE A 459 -5.37 -6.06 7.78
N GLU A 460 -5.13 -5.42 8.92
CA GLU A 460 -4.57 -4.06 8.94
C GLU A 460 -3.23 -4.04 8.21
N ASN A 461 -2.41 -5.09 8.40
CA ASN A 461 -1.18 -5.29 7.65
C ASN A 461 -1.44 -5.50 6.15
N ALA A 462 -2.43 -6.31 5.77
CA ALA A 462 -2.79 -6.53 4.36
C ALA A 462 -3.29 -5.23 3.68
N PHE A 463 -4.11 -4.43 4.35
CA PHE A 463 -4.54 -3.11 3.89
C PHE A 463 -3.40 -2.11 3.83
N ARG A 464 -2.48 -2.14 4.80
CA ARG A 464 -1.27 -1.32 4.77
C ARG A 464 -0.46 -1.68 3.53
N MET A 465 -0.17 -2.96 3.30
CA MET A 465 0.54 -3.43 2.11
C MET A 465 -0.16 -3.01 0.83
N ALA A 466 -1.48 -3.17 0.73
CA ALA A 466 -2.25 -2.74 -0.43
C ALA A 466 -2.14 -1.22 -0.69
N LYS A 467 -2.08 -0.39 0.36
CA LYS A 467 -2.03 1.07 0.25
C LYS A 467 -0.62 1.64 0.06
N THR A 468 0.36 1.16 0.83
CA THR A 468 1.73 1.70 0.86
C THR A 468 2.63 0.99 -0.14
N ASP A 469 2.57 -0.34 -0.17
CA ASP A 469 3.58 -1.16 -0.86
C ASP A 469 3.14 -1.48 -2.29
N LEU A 470 1.86 -1.81 -2.48
CA LEU A 470 1.25 -2.10 -3.78
C LEU A 470 0.49 -0.91 -4.36
N GLN A 471 0.42 0.19 -3.60
CA GLN A 471 -0.22 1.45 -3.96
C GLN A 471 -1.52 1.28 -4.76
N ALA A 472 -2.56 0.69 -4.15
CA ALA A 472 -3.90 0.57 -4.74
C ALA A 472 -4.41 1.91 -5.35
N ARG A 473 -3.85 3.04 -4.92
CA ARG A 473 -3.94 4.36 -5.58
C ARG A 473 -2.57 4.77 -6.13
N PRO A 474 -2.50 5.50 -7.25
CA PRO A 474 -3.62 6.10 -7.98
C PRO A 474 -4.36 5.11 -8.90
N ILE A 475 -5.69 5.24 -8.94
CA ILE A 475 -6.54 4.58 -9.93
C ILE A 475 -6.73 5.56 -11.08
N PHE A 476 -6.05 5.30 -12.20
CA PHE A 476 -6.15 6.13 -13.41
C PHE A 476 -7.36 5.75 -14.30
N HIS A 477 -8.18 4.82 -13.84
CA HIS A 477 -9.33 4.29 -14.58
C HIS A 477 -10.62 5.03 -14.21
N ARG A 478 -11.53 5.18 -15.18
CA ARG A 478 -12.77 5.94 -15.04
C ARG A 478 -14.03 5.09 -15.17
N THR A 479 -13.94 3.92 -15.80
CA THR A 479 -15.06 2.99 -15.95
C THR A 479 -15.06 1.98 -14.82
N GLU A 480 -16.25 1.48 -14.47
CA GLU A 480 -16.45 0.48 -13.43
C GLU A 480 -15.61 -0.79 -13.71
N ASP A 481 -15.69 -1.33 -14.92
CA ASP A 481 -14.95 -2.54 -15.33
C ASP A 481 -13.44 -2.38 -15.16
N ALA A 482 -12.90 -1.20 -15.51
CA ALA A 482 -11.47 -0.95 -15.42
C ALA A 482 -11.02 -0.75 -13.96
N ILE A 483 -11.89 -0.21 -13.09
CA ILE A 483 -11.67 -0.17 -11.64
C ILE A 483 -11.69 -1.59 -11.08
N GLN A 484 -12.64 -2.44 -11.48
CA GLN A 484 -12.72 -3.83 -11.05
C GLN A 484 -11.49 -4.64 -11.49
N ALA A 485 -11.06 -4.48 -12.74
CA ALA A 485 -9.85 -5.11 -13.25
C ALA A 485 -8.60 -4.62 -12.50
N HIS A 486 -8.55 -3.34 -12.14
CA HIS A 486 -7.49 -2.79 -11.30
C HIS A 486 -7.43 -3.45 -9.92
N LEU A 487 -8.57 -3.56 -9.24
CA LEU A 487 -8.66 -4.21 -7.93
C LEU A 487 -8.32 -5.69 -8.00
N THR A 488 -8.65 -6.37 -9.11
CA THR A 488 -8.29 -7.76 -9.36
C THR A 488 -6.78 -7.93 -9.51
N ILE A 489 -6.10 -6.98 -10.16
CA ILE A 489 -4.63 -6.93 -10.22
C ILE A 489 -4.03 -6.70 -8.82
N VAL A 490 -4.62 -5.80 -8.02
CA VAL A 490 -4.18 -5.55 -6.65
C VAL A 490 -4.36 -6.79 -5.76
N LEU A 491 -5.47 -7.52 -5.91
CA LEU A 491 -5.73 -8.79 -5.21
C LEU A 491 -4.65 -9.82 -5.53
N ALA A 492 -4.36 -10.04 -6.81
CA ALA A 492 -3.34 -10.98 -7.25
C ALA A 492 -1.94 -10.57 -6.75
N ALA A 493 -1.59 -9.29 -6.84
CA ALA A 493 -0.32 -8.76 -6.35
C ALA A 493 -0.17 -8.90 -4.83
N LEU A 494 -1.27 -8.71 -4.08
CA LEU A 494 -1.31 -8.89 -2.64
C LEU A 494 -1.15 -10.37 -2.26
N ALA A 495 -1.80 -11.28 -2.98
CA ALA A 495 -1.65 -12.73 -2.81
C ALA A 495 -0.20 -13.17 -3.02
N MET A 496 0.43 -12.72 -4.12
CA MET A 496 1.85 -12.97 -4.39
C MET A 496 2.74 -12.42 -3.27
N SER A 497 2.50 -11.18 -2.85
CA SER A 497 3.30 -10.54 -1.82
C SER A 497 3.19 -11.25 -0.48
N LYS A 498 1.98 -11.70 -0.14
CA LYS A 498 1.72 -12.44 1.09
C LYS A 498 2.31 -13.84 1.06
N HIS A 499 2.20 -14.55 -0.07
CA HIS A 499 2.85 -15.85 -0.26
C HIS A 499 4.36 -15.75 -0.02
N ILE A 500 5.02 -14.76 -0.65
CA ILE A 500 6.46 -14.52 -0.46
C ILE A 500 6.81 -14.30 1.01
N TYR A 501 6.00 -13.51 1.71
CA TYR A 501 6.23 -13.23 3.13
C TYR A 501 6.02 -14.48 4.00
N LEU A 502 4.97 -15.26 3.76
CA LEU A 502 4.70 -16.48 4.53
C LEU A 502 5.81 -17.52 4.33
N THR A 503 6.31 -17.69 3.11
CA THR A 503 7.34 -18.68 2.78
C THR A 503 8.74 -18.26 3.22
N CYS A 504 9.14 -17.00 3.01
CA CYS A 504 10.54 -16.56 3.18
C CYS A 504 10.75 -15.54 4.30
N GLN A 505 9.68 -15.12 5.00
CA GLN A 505 9.73 -14.10 6.06
C GLN A 505 10.41 -12.78 5.62
N ILE A 506 10.33 -12.46 4.33
CA ILE A 506 10.84 -11.23 3.72
C ILE A 506 9.71 -10.47 3.05
N THR A 507 9.69 -9.15 3.19
CA THR A 507 8.70 -8.32 2.50
C THR A 507 9.04 -8.23 1.02
N THR A 508 8.02 -8.20 0.17
CA THR A 508 8.20 -8.15 -1.28
C THR A 508 9.01 -6.94 -1.77
N PRO A 509 8.81 -5.71 -1.24
CA PRO A 509 9.68 -4.59 -1.59
C PRO A 509 11.16 -4.84 -1.27
N LYS A 510 11.45 -5.48 -0.11
CA LYS A 510 12.82 -5.82 0.27
C LYS A 510 13.39 -6.90 -0.66
N LEU A 511 12.61 -7.93 -0.97
CA LEU A 511 13.01 -8.96 -1.93
C LEU A 511 13.32 -8.37 -3.31
N VAL A 512 12.43 -7.52 -3.85
CA VAL A 512 12.63 -6.85 -5.14
C VAL A 512 13.88 -5.96 -5.11
N ALA A 513 14.07 -5.18 -4.05
CA ALA A 513 15.26 -4.34 -3.89
C ALA A 513 16.54 -5.19 -3.87
N THR A 514 16.56 -6.30 -3.13
CA THR A 514 17.70 -7.21 -3.08
C THR A 514 17.96 -7.87 -4.44
N LEU A 515 16.93 -8.42 -5.09
CA LEU A 515 17.06 -9.04 -6.41
C LEU A 515 17.47 -8.04 -7.50
N SER A 516 17.13 -6.75 -7.36
CA SER A 516 17.53 -5.70 -8.32
C SER A 516 19.04 -5.42 -8.35
N GLN A 517 19.77 -5.84 -7.31
CA GLN A 517 21.23 -5.76 -7.24
C GLN A 517 21.90 -6.88 -8.06
N TYR A 518 21.23 -8.01 -8.24
CA TYR A 518 21.72 -9.16 -9.01
C TYR A 518 21.32 -9.02 -10.48
N ARG A 519 22.14 -8.28 -11.23
CA ARG A 519 21.87 -8.02 -12.66
C ARG A 519 22.67 -8.94 -13.56
N HIS A 520 22.03 -9.37 -14.65
CA HIS A 520 22.73 -10.02 -15.74
C HIS A 520 23.59 -9.00 -16.49
N ALA A 521 24.64 -9.45 -17.15
CA ALA A 521 25.36 -8.63 -18.12
C ALA A 521 25.22 -9.26 -19.51
N LEU A 522 24.60 -8.53 -20.44
CA LEU A 522 24.60 -8.88 -21.85
C LEU A 522 25.80 -8.22 -22.51
N VAL A 523 26.79 -9.02 -22.91
CA VAL A 523 28.06 -8.56 -23.48
C VAL A 523 28.10 -8.89 -24.96
N GLU A 524 28.36 -7.89 -25.80
CA GLU A 524 28.66 -8.08 -27.22
C GLU A 524 30.17 -8.16 -27.41
N THR A 525 30.64 -9.17 -28.13
CA THR A 525 32.02 -9.27 -28.60
C THR A 525 32.00 -9.55 -30.10
N GLY A 526 32.38 -8.58 -30.93
CA GLY A 526 32.33 -8.71 -32.39
C GLY A 526 30.93 -9.07 -32.89
N LYS A 527 30.74 -10.31 -33.36
CA LYS A 527 29.46 -10.82 -33.89
C LYS A 527 28.64 -11.64 -32.88
N HIS A 528 29.10 -11.81 -31.64
CA HIS A 528 28.50 -12.74 -30.67
C HIS A 528 28.00 -12.00 -29.43
N ARG A 529 26.89 -12.48 -28.87
CA ARG A 529 26.28 -11.95 -27.65
C ARG A 529 26.32 -13.03 -26.58
N TYR A 530 26.92 -12.70 -25.45
CA TYR A 530 26.99 -13.56 -24.28
C TYR A 530 26.14 -12.98 -23.17
N GLU A 531 25.52 -13.86 -22.40
CA GLU A 531 24.81 -13.49 -21.17
C GLU A 531 25.58 -14.04 -19.98
N ILE A 532 25.95 -13.16 -19.06
CA ILE A 532 26.66 -13.50 -17.83
C ILE A 532 25.65 -13.39 -16.68
N PRO A 533 25.33 -14.49 -15.98
CA PRO A 533 24.46 -14.45 -14.82
C PRO A 533 25.14 -13.79 -13.60
N PRO A 534 24.37 -13.16 -12.70
CA PRO A 534 24.91 -12.63 -11.47
C PRO A 534 25.35 -13.78 -10.54
N GLN A 535 26.38 -13.52 -9.74
CA GLN A 535 26.76 -14.43 -8.65
C GLN A 535 25.84 -14.19 -7.46
N LEU A 536 25.09 -15.22 -7.06
CA LEU A 536 24.16 -15.14 -5.95
C LEU A 536 24.89 -15.40 -4.63
N THR A 537 24.45 -14.74 -3.56
CA THR A 537 24.89 -15.12 -2.21
C THR A 537 24.11 -16.35 -1.74
N PRO A 538 24.70 -17.18 -0.84
CA PRO A 538 24.01 -18.35 -0.30
C PRO A 538 22.65 -18.04 0.34
N GLU A 539 22.52 -16.89 1.01
CA GLU A 539 21.26 -16.44 1.64
C GLU A 539 20.13 -16.22 0.60
N ILE A 540 20.46 -15.66 -0.57
CA ILE A 540 19.49 -15.41 -1.63
C ILE A 540 19.15 -16.68 -2.40
N GLU A 541 20.14 -17.55 -2.62
CA GLU A 541 19.89 -18.88 -3.16
C GLU A 541 18.95 -19.68 -2.25
N GLU A 542 19.15 -19.64 -0.93
CA GLU A 542 18.29 -20.31 0.03
C GLU A 542 16.85 -19.81 -0.06
N LYS A 543 16.62 -18.48 -0.07
CA LYS A 543 15.27 -17.92 -0.22
C LYS A 543 14.61 -18.27 -1.54
N ILE A 544 15.35 -18.23 -2.65
CA ILE A 544 14.84 -18.64 -3.96
C ILE A 544 14.48 -20.14 -3.94
N ASN A 545 15.30 -20.96 -3.27
CA ASN A 545 15.04 -22.40 -3.14
C ASN A 545 13.86 -22.69 -2.21
N GLN A 546 13.66 -21.94 -1.13
CA GLN A 546 12.46 -22.01 -0.29
C GLN A 546 11.20 -21.73 -1.11
N LEU A 547 11.21 -20.68 -1.94
CA LEU A 547 10.09 -20.41 -2.85
C LEU A 547 9.92 -21.54 -3.87
N LYS A 548 10.99 -21.99 -4.53
CA LYS A 548 10.92 -23.07 -5.54
C LYS A 548 10.37 -24.38 -4.98
N ASN A 549 10.82 -24.75 -3.78
CA ASN A 549 10.50 -26.02 -3.15
C ASN A 549 9.23 -25.96 -2.31
N PHE A 550 8.53 -24.82 -2.29
CA PHE A 550 7.24 -24.70 -1.61
C PHE A 550 6.28 -25.79 -2.11
N LYS A 551 5.80 -26.63 -1.19
CA LYS A 551 4.75 -27.60 -1.44
C LYS A 551 3.49 -27.17 -0.72
N PRO A 552 2.33 -27.20 -1.38
CA PRO A 552 1.07 -26.94 -0.69
C PRO A 552 0.88 -27.92 0.47
N GLY A 553 0.70 -27.41 1.69
CA GLY A 553 0.45 -28.20 2.91
C GLY A 553 1.65 -28.46 3.83
N ASP A 554 2.85 -27.96 3.49
CA ASP A 554 4.00 -27.81 4.42
C ASP A 554 3.88 -26.49 5.19
#